data_AF-A0A8D0BVA6-F1
#
_entry.id   AF-A0A8D0BVA6-F1
#
_cell.length_a   1.000
_cell.length_b   1.000
_cell.length_c   1.000
_cell.angle_alpha   90.00
_cell.angle_beta   90.00
_cell.angle_gamma   90.00
#
_symmetry.space_group_name_H-M   'P 1'
#
loop_
_entity.id
_entity.type
_entity.pdbx_description
1 polymer ?
#
loop_
_entity_poly.entity_id
_entity_poly.type
_entity_poly.pdbx_seq_one_letter_code
_entity_poly.pdbx_strand_id
1 'polypeptide(L)'
;IFTQNIREGYRTYGNTRLMRWLYERTRSIFFPQFGLLPVKLRTYIGEPIPYDPNITAQQLAEKTKAAVEALRDKHQKIPGSIWRALWERFE
;
A
#
# COMPACT_ATOMS: atom_id res chain seq x y z
N ILE A 1 10.67 2.30 3.20
CA ILE A 1 9.62 2.47 4.22
C ILE A 1 8.38 1.70 3.78
N PHE A 2 7.73 0.96 4.69
CA PHE A 2 6.51 0.21 4.39
C PHE A 2 5.54 0.30 5.57
N THR A 3 4.25 0.50 5.31
CA THR A 3 3.23 0.57 6.35
C THR A 3 2.29 -0.62 6.23
N GLN A 4 2.29 -1.47 7.26
CA GLN A 4 1.40 -2.62 7.39
C GLN A 4 -0.05 -2.17 7.56
N ASN A 5 -0.99 -2.96 7.03
CA ASN A 5 -2.44 -2.77 7.12
C ASN A 5 -2.99 -1.53 6.40
N ILE A 6 -2.18 -0.85 5.57
CA ILE A 6 -2.60 0.38 4.88
C ILE A 6 -3.75 0.14 3.89
N ARG A 7 -3.76 -1.02 3.20
CA ARG A 7 -4.84 -1.39 2.25
C ARG A 7 -6.14 -1.80 2.94
N GLU A 8 -6.03 -2.31 4.16
CA GLU A 8 -7.16 -2.68 5.01
C GLU A 8 -7.77 -1.43 5.68
N GLY A 9 -6.96 -0.42 5.99
CA GLY A 9 -7.42 0.86 6.53
C GLY A 9 -8.03 1.78 5.47
N TYR A 10 -7.48 1.76 4.25
CA TYR A 10 -7.93 2.59 3.13
C TYR A 10 -8.00 1.77 1.85
N ARG A 11 -9.21 1.63 1.29
CA ARG A 11 -9.45 0.92 0.04
C ARG A 11 -10.13 1.83 -0.96
N THR A 12 -9.49 2.05 -2.08
CA THR A 12 -10.05 2.80 -3.21
C THR A 12 -10.58 1.82 -4.26
N TYR A 13 -11.76 2.07 -4.80
CA TYR A 13 -12.32 1.31 -5.91
C TYR A 13 -11.72 1.80 -7.24
N GLY A 14 -10.41 1.59 -7.42
CA GLY A 14 -9.64 2.27 -8.47
C GLY A 14 -9.73 1.70 -9.89
N ASN A 15 -10.35 0.54 -10.13
CA ASN A 15 -10.27 -0.09 -11.46
C ASN A 15 -11.46 -0.99 -11.83
N THR A 16 -12.67 -0.65 -11.36
CA THR A 16 -13.88 -1.38 -11.74
C THR A 16 -14.58 -0.67 -12.90
N ARG A 17 -15.13 -1.41 -13.86
CA ARG A 17 -15.92 -0.86 -14.99
C ARG A 17 -17.03 0.10 -14.52
N LEU A 18 -17.63 -0.19 -13.37
CA LEU A 18 -18.62 0.67 -12.72
C LEU A 18 -18.04 2.03 -12.30
N MET A 19 -16.84 2.08 -11.71
CA MET A 19 -16.23 3.35 -11.30
C MET A 19 -15.77 4.18 -12.50
N ARG A 20 -15.26 3.52 -13.55
CA ARG A 20 -14.97 4.21 -14.82
C ARG A 20 -16.23 4.82 -15.42
N TRP A 21 -17.32 4.05 -15.51
CA TRP A 21 -18.61 4.55 -15.99
C TRP A 21 -19.14 5.72 -15.14
N LEU A 22 -19.06 5.59 -13.81
CA LEU A 22 -19.50 6.64 -12.88
C LEU A 22 -18.68 7.92 -13.05
N TYR A 23 -17.37 7.79 -13.19
CA TYR A 23 -16.46 8.91 -13.45
C TYR A 23 -16.75 9.59 -14.79
N GLU A 24 -16.91 8.82 -15.89
CA GLU A 24 -17.22 9.36 -17.21
C GLU A 24 -18.57 10.10 -17.22
N ARG A 25 -19.57 9.60 -16.48
CA ARG A 25 -20.90 10.18 -16.39
C ARG A 25 -20.96 11.43 -15.51
N THR A 26 -20.30 11.40 -14.36
CA THR A 26 -20.38 12.50 -13.37
C THR A 26 -19.27 13.53 -13.54
N ARG A 27 -18.16 13.18 -14.21
CA ARG A 27 -16.90 13.96 -14.29
C ARG A 27 -16.48 14.55 -12.94
N SER A 28 -16.86 13.87 -11.87
CA SER A 28 -16.69 14.34 -10.50
C SER A 28 -15.41 13.77 -9.91
N ILE A 29 -14.74 14.57 -9.08
CA ILE A 29 -13.48 14.23 -8.38
C ILE A 29 -13.74 13.26 -7.21
N PHE A 30 -15.01 13.06 -6.82
CA PHE A 30 -15.37 12.18 -5.72
C PHE A 30 -15.34 10.71 -6.13
N PHE A 31 -14.16 10.10 -6.03
CA PHE A 31 -14.03 8.65 -5.97
C PHE A 31 -14.47 8.18 -4.57
N PRO A 32 -15.41 7.24 -4.46
CA PRO A 32 -15.78 6.68 -3.16
C PRO A 32 -14.58 5.92 -2.60
N GLN A 33 -13.92 6.51 -1.61
CA GLN A 33 -12.91 5.85 -0.80
C GLN A 33 -13.65 5.10 0.31
N PHE A 34 -13.53 3.78 0.33
CA PHE A 34 -14.00 2.98 1.44
C PHE A 34 -12.83 2.77 2.40
N GLY A 35 -12.84 3.44 3.55
CA GLY A 35 -11.68 3.46 4.43
C GLY A 35 -11.98 4.09 5.80
N LEU A 36 -10.93 4.58 6.46
CA LEU A 36 -10.94 5.07 7.85
C LEU A 36 -11.30 3.97 8.87
N LEU A 37 -11.14 2.70 8.47
CA LEU A 37 -11.30 1.62 9.42
C LEU A 37 -10.20 1.73 10.47
N PRO A 38 -10.53 1.59 11.77
CA PRO A 38 -9.59 1.82 12.85
C PRO A 38 -8.62 0.64 12.99
N VAL A 39 -7.94 0.22 11.93
CA VAL A 39 -6.90 -0.83 11.96
C VAL A 39 -5.60 -0.28 12.56
N LYS A 40 -4.75 -1.16 13.08
CA LYS A 40 -3.42 -0.76 13.59
C LYS A 40 -2.44 -0.62 12.43
N LEU A 41 -2.04 0.62 12.15
CA LEU A 41 -1.01 0.95 11.16
C LEU A 41 0.36 0.86 11.83
N ARG A 42 1.25 0.02 11.29
CA ARG A 42 2.63 -0.12 11.76
C ARG A 42 3.58 0.23 10.62
N THR A 43 4.42 1.24 10.83
CA THR A 43 5.40 1.67 9.83
C THR A 43 6.75 1.05 10.12
N TYR A 44 7.25 0.28 9.17
CA TYR A 44 8.56 -0.35 9.21
C TYR A 44 9.55 0.43 8.36
N ILE A 45 10.68 0.77 8.97
CA ILE A 45 11.80 1.42 8.32
C ILE A 45 12.83 0.32 8.05
N GLY A 46 13.14 0.10 6.78
CA GLY A 46 14.15 -0.87 6.37
C GLY A 46 15.55 -0.29 6.42
N GLU A 47 16.52 -1.13 6.07
CA GLU A 47 17.91 -0.71 5.95
C GLU A 47 18.08 0.36 4.86
N PRO A 48 18.98 1.33 5.08
CA PRO A 48 19.27 2.35 4.09
C PRO A 48 19.94 1.71 2.86
N ILE A 49 19.58 2.18 1.68
CA ILE A 49 20.27 1.79 0.44
C ILE A 49 21.54 2.64 0.35
N PRO A 50 22.74 2.03 0.36
CA PRO A 50 23.98 2.79 0.28
C PRO A 50 24.11 3.46 -1.09
N TYR A 51 24.74 4.63 -1.10
CA TYR A 51 25.04 5.35 -2.33
C TYR A 51 26.15 4.65 -3.10
N ASP A 52 25.93 4.46 -4.41
CA ASP A 52 26.90 3.88 -5.34
C ASP A 52 27.03 4.82 -6.55
N PRO A 53 28.21 5.39 -6.84
CA PRO A 53 28.39 6.31 -7.94
C PRO A 53 28.28 5.66 -9.33
N ASN A 54 28.37 4.33 -9.43
CA ASN A 54 28.36 3.62 -10.72
C ASN A 54 26.97 3.12 -11.14
N ILE A 55 25.95 3.31 -10.30
CA ILE A 55 24.61 2.77 -10.54
C ILE A 55 23.80 3.68 -11.46
N THR A 56 23.03 3.08 -12.37
CA THR A 56 22.05 3.84 -13.16
C THR A 56 20.77 4.09 -12.36
N ALA A 57 20.02 5.14 -12.70
CA ALA A 57 18.76 5.47 -12.01
C ALA A 57 17.73 4.33 -12.07
N GLN A 58 17.70 3.57 -13.17
CA GLN A 58 16.80 2.41 -13.33
C GLN A 58 17.17 1.27 -12.37
N GLN A 59 18.46 0.93 -12.28
CA GLN A 59 18.94 -0.10 -11.35
C GLN A 59 18.68 0.31 -9.89
N LEU A 60 18.84 1.60 -9.56
CA LEU A 60 18.51 2.09 -8.22
C LEU A 60 17.01 1.96 -7.92
N ALA A 61 16.15 2.25 -8.88
CA ALA A 61 14.70 2.08 -8.74
C ALA A 61 14.32 0.61 -8.54
N GLU A 62 14.94 -0.31 -9.28
CA GLU A 62 14.73 -1.75 -9.13
C GLU A 62 15.18 -2.27 -7.76
N LYS A 63 16.37 -1.87 -7.30
CA LYS A 63 16.85 -2.18 -5.94
C LYS A 63 15.89 -1.65 -4.88
N THR A 64 15.42 -0.43 -5.02
CA THR A 64 14.47 0.19 -4.09
C THR A 64 13.14 -0.56 -4.06
N LYS A 65 12.63 -0.93 -5.23
CA LYS A 65 11.42 -1.75 -5.37
C LYS A 65 11.58 -3.08 -4.64
N ALA A 66 12.66 -3.82 -4.92
CA ALA A 66 12.94 -5.10 -4.29
C ALA A 66 13.03 -4.99 -2.76
N ALA A 67 13.69 -3.95 -2.24
CA ALA A 67 13.79 -3.70 -0.80
C ALA A 67 12.42 -3.44 -0.16
N VAL A 68 11.54 -2.66 -0.82
CA VAL A 68 10.18 -2.41 -0.34
C VAL A 68 9.31 -3.68 -0.41
N GLU A 69 9.46 -4.49 -1.46
CA GLU A 69 8.75 -5.76 -1.60
C GLU A 69 9.19 -6.77 -0.52
N ALA A 70 10.49 -6.83 -0.20
CA ALA A 70 11.00 -7.65 0.90
C ALA A 70 10.43 -7.20 2.26
N LEU A 71 10.34 -5.89 2.52
CA LEU A 71 9.69 -5.36 3.72
C LEU A 71 8.20 -5.72 3.76
N ARG A 72 7.49 -5.62 2.62
CA ARG A 72 6.09 -6.01 2.51
C ARG A 72 5.94 -7.48 2.85
N ASP A 73 6.70 -8.36 2.23
CA ASP A 73 6.51 -9.81 2.35
C ASP A 73 6.91 -10.31 3.75
N LYS A 74 7.86 -9.63 4.41
CA LYS A 74 8.24 -9.90 5.80
C LYS A 74 7.15 -9.49 6.81
N HIS A 75 6.48 -8.37 6.59
CA HIS A 75 5.60 -7.77 7.61
C HIS A 75 4.10 -7.88 7.31
N GLN A 76 3.69 -8.11 6.06
CA GLN A 76 2.30 -8.22 5.63
C GLN A 76 1.95 -9.67 5.27
N LYS A 77 0.95 -10.23 5.96
CA LYS A 77 0.38 -11.53 5.59
C LYS A 77 -0.55 -11.37 4.37
N ILE A 78 -0.25 -12.06 3.28
CA ILE A 78 -1.04 -12.06 2.04
C ILE A 78 -1.75 -13.42 1.90
N PRO A 79 -3.07 -13.48 1.60
CA PRO A 79 -3.96 -12.36 1.33
C PRO A 79 -4.28 -11.53 2.58
N GLY A 80 -4.47 -10.23 2.36
CA GLY A 80 -4.88 -9.27 3.39
C GLY A 80 -6.32 -9.51 3.87
N SER A 81 -6.62 -9.16 5.12
CA SER A 81 -7.95 -9.30 5.72
C SER A 81 -8.24 -8.15 6.67
N ILE A 82 -9.35 -7.45 6.41
CA ILE A 82 -9.82 -6.33 7.25
C ILE A 82 -10.12 -6.81 8.67
N TRP A 83 -10.80 -7.93 8.82
CA TRP A 83 -11.14 -8.50 10.13
C TRP A 83 -9.90 -8.84 10.95
N ARG A 84 -8.88 -9.44 10.30
CA ARG A 84 -7.60 -9.73 10.96
C ARG A 84 -6.91 -8.44 11.38
N ALA A 85 -6.84 -7.44 10.50
CA ALA A 85 -6.22 -6.15 10.80
C ALA A 85 -6.95 -5.36 11.91
N LEU A 86 -8.27 -5.55 12.05
CA LEU A 86 -9.05 -5.00 13.17
C LEU A 86 -8.77 -5.75 14.47
N TRP A 87 -8.60 -7.09 14.43
CA TRP A 87 -8.24 -7.87 15.61
C TRP A 87 -6.83 -7.54 16.13
N GLU A 88 -5.85 -7.44 15.21
CA GLU A 88 -4.45 -7.05 15.48
C GLU A 88 -4.31 -5.67 16.17
N ARG A 89 -5.39 -4.90 16.25
CA ARG A 89 -5.44 -3.66 17.03
C ARG A 89 -5.46 -3.90 18.53
N PHE A 90 -6.26 -4.87 18.97
CA PHE A 90 -6.48 -5.16 20.39
C PHE A 90 -5.48 -6.18 20.93
N GLU A 91 -4.79 -6.88 20.03
CA GLU A 91 -3.61 -7.71 20.30
C GLU A 91 -2.32 -6.86 20.32
#